data_AF-A0A485KA98-F1
#
_entry.id   AF-A0A485KA98-F1
#
_cell.length_a   1.000
_cell.length_b   1.000
_cell.length_c   1.000
_cell.angle_alpha   90.00
_cell.angle_beta   90.00
_cell.angle_gamma   90.00
#
_symmetry.space_group_name_H-M   'P 1'
#
loop_
_entity.id
_entity.type
_entity.pdbx_description
1 polymer ?
#
loop_
_entity_poly.entity_id
_entity_poly.type
_entity_poly.pdbx_seq_one_letter_code
_entity_poly.pdbx_strand_id
1 'polypeptide(L)'
;MSGAQTDQARTLQAVRSRADHLRHTIQTLEQLMAWHPLTQWPEFLSKFQVVSKQLENIMASKDDEDSLLPESMHHWVCAPRMSLPNPADVPILLRTREDPEMEKRDEELLQSDTASLLPHRKRKAEWTWDELDLQKENFNTTVEGFEDALKKSSDELLKKIKIGKFKEVVRPTSTQGAAFRYMETGQWTG
;
A
#
# COMPACT_ATOMS: atom_id res chain seq x y z
N MET A 1 -36.27 -8.86 -8.32
CA MET A 1 -35.07 -8.50 -9.13
C MET A 1 -34.55 -7.07 -8.91
N SER A 2 -35.11 -6.25 -7.99
CA SER A 2 -34.66 -4.86 -7.78
C SER A 2 -33.47 -4.69 -6.81
N GLY A 3 -33.28 -5.60 -5.84
CA GLY A 3 -32.22 -5.46 -4.82
C GLY A 3 -30.78 -5.62 -5.35
N ALA A 4 -30.56 -6.53 -6.30
CA ALA A 4 -29.23 -6.77 -6.86
C ALA A 4 -28.71 -5.58 -7.69
N GLN A 5 -29.60 -4.86 -8.40
CA GLN A 5 -29.23 -3.66 -9.15
C GLN A 5 -28.87 -2.49 -8.23
N THR A 6 -29.50 -2.39 -7.05
CA THR A 6 -29.18 -1.33 -6.08
C THR A 6 -27.85 -1.55 -5.37
N ASP A 7 -27.48 -2.79 -5.09
CA ASP A 7 -26.19 -3.09 -4.47
C ASP A 7 -25.03 -2.88 -5.44
N GLN A 8 -25.19 -3.25 -6.71
CA GLN A 8 -24.21 -2.98 -7.77
C GLN A 8 -23.96 -1.49 -7.99
N ALA A 9 -25.03 -0.69 -8.06
CA ALA A 9 -24.93 0.75 -8.20
C ALA A 9 -24.18 1.38 -7.00
N ARG A 10 -24.43 0.87 -5.79
CA ARG A 10 -23.73 1.30 -4.58
C ARG A 10 -22.23 0.96 -4.64
N THR A 11 -21.89 -0.25 -5.08
CA THR A 11 -20.49 -0.66 -5.23
C THR A 11 -19.75 0.15 -6.29
N LEU A 12 -20.35 0.33 -7.47
CA LEU A 12 -19.79 1.18 -8.53
C LEU A 12 -19.62 2.64 -8.05
N GLN A 13 -20.54 3.14 -7.24
CA GLN A 13 -20.42 4.48 -6.66
C GLN A 13 -19.32 4.57 -5.60
N ALA A 14 -19.09 3.51 -4.82
CA ALA A 14 -17.97 3.42 -3.90
C ALA A 14 -16.61 3.34 -4.62
N VAL A 15 -16.53 2.58 -5.71
CA VAL A 15 -15.35 2.53 -6.59
C VAL A 15 -15.08 3.91 -7.17
N ARG A 16 -16.11 4.57 -7.71
CA ARG A 16 -15.99 5.91 -8.29
C ARG A 16 -15.50 6.94 -7.26
N SER A 17 -16.08 6.97 -6.06
CA SER A 17 -15.69 7.96 -5.05
C SER A 17 -14.23 7.80 -4.61
N ARG A 18 -13.73 6.57 -4.53
CA ARG A 18 -12.31 6.29 -4.26
C ARG A 18 -11.41 6.66 -5.43
N ALA A 19 -11.82 6.37 -6.66
CA ALA A 19 -11.08 6.78 -7.85
C ALA A 19 -10.98 8.32 -7.96
N ASP A 20 -12.05 9.04 -7.67
CA ASP A 20 -12.06 10.51 -7.63
C ASP A 20 -11.16 11.07 -6.52
N HIS A 21 -11.13 10.43 -5.34
CA HIS A 21 -10.22 10.79 -4.26
C HIS A 21 -8.75 10.56 -4.67
N LEU A 22 -8.42 9.40 -5.24
CA LEU A 22 -7.08 9.11 -5.76
C LEU A 22 -6.64 10.16 -6.79
N ARG A 23 -7.52 10.48 -7.74
CA ARG A 23 -7.28 11.50 -8.76
C ARG A 23 -6.95 12.86 -8.13
N HIS A 24 -7.70 13.28 -7.12
CA HIS A 24 -7.45 14.54 -6.42
C HIS A 24 -6.09 14.55 -5.69
N THR A 25 -5.75 13.44 -5.02
CA THR A 25 -4.47 13.29 -4.32
C THR A 25 -3.29 13.35 -5.29
N ILE A 26 -3.39 12.67 -6.44
CA ILE A 26 -2.37 12.69 -7.50
C ILE A 26 -2.20 14.11 -8.07
N GLN A 27 -3.30 14.80 -8.39
CA GLN A 27 -3.23 16.19 -8.90
C GLN A 27 -2.56 17.13 -7.90
N THR A 28 -2.84 16.98 -6.61
CA THR A 28 -2.21 17.78 -5.56
C THR A 28 -0.71 17.49 -5.48
N LEU A 29 -0.32 16.22 -5.60
CA LEU A 29 1.09 15.80 -5.66
C LEU A 29 1.81 16.37 -6.87
N GLU A 30 1.22 16.30 -8.06
CA GLU A 30 1.78 16.86 -9.30
C GLU A 30 2.03 18.36 -9.17
N GLN A 31 1.07 19.09 -8.60
CA GLN A 31 1.23 20.53 -8.35
C GLN A 31 2.38 20.80 -7.39
N LEU A 32 2.44 20.08 -6.26
CA LEU A 32 3.53 20.25 -5.29
C LEU A 32 4.91 19.95 -5.91
N MET A 33 5.01 18.91 -6.74
CA MET A 33 6.24 18.59 -7.46
C MET A 33 6.62 19.65 -8.49
N ALA A 34 5.64 20.24 -9.19
CA ALA A 34 5.90 21.29 -10.17
C ALA A 34 6.49 22.56 -9.53
N TRP A 35 6.03 22.91 -8.33
CA TRP A 35 6.49 24.11 -7.62
C TRP A 35 7.70 23.86 -6.70
N HIS A 36 7.85 22.65 -6.16
CA HIS A 36 8.88 22.29 -5.17
C HIS A 36 9.51 20.91 -5.40
N PRO A 37 10.24 20.71 -6.51
CA PRO A 37 10.66 19.38 -6.98
C PRO A 37 11.66 18.65 -6.07
N LEU A 38 12.40 19.34 -5.20
CA LEU A 38 13.50 18.74 -4.42
C LEU A 38 13.40 18.98 -2.90
N THR A 39 12.55 19.90 -2.44
CA THR A 39 12.55 20.37 -1.04
C THR A 39 11.53 19.67 -0.14
N GLN A 40 10.68 18.79 -0.69
CA GLN A 40 9.55 18.18 0.03
C GLN A 40 9.55 16.65 0.01
N TRP A 41 10.71 16.00 -0.12
CA TRP A 41 10.79 14.53 -0.25
C TRP A 41 10.06 13.76 0.88
N PRO A 42 10.15 14.13 2.17
CA PRO A 42 9.40 13.44 3.22
C PRO A 42 7.88 13.58 3.08
N GLU A 43 7.40 14.75 2.67
CA GLU A 43 5.97 15.01 2.45
C GLU A 43 5.45 14.28 1.21
N PHE A 44 6.26 14.25 0.15
CA PHE A 44 5.99 13.47 -1.05
C PHE A 44 5.88 11.98 -0.73
N LEU A 45 6.85 11.42 -0.01
CA LEU A 45 6.83 10.01 0.39
C LEU A 45 5.60 9.66 1.22
N SER A 46 5.22 10.51 2.17
CA SER A 46 4.02 10.30 2.99
C SER A 46 2.75 10.25 2.14
N LYS A 47 2.61 11.18 1.19
CA LYS A 47 1.45 11.22 0.29
C LYS A 47 1.47 10.07 -0.73
N PHE A 48 2.65 9.69 -1.23
CA PHE A 48 2.82 8.53 -2.11
C PHE A 48 2.40 7.23 -1.43
N GLN A 49 2.79 7.01 -0.16
CA GLN A 49 2.35 5.86 0.64
C GLN A 49 0.81 5.79 0.74
N VAL A 50 0.14 6.93 0.91
CA VAL A 50 -1.33 6.99 0.93
C VAL A 50 -1.91 6.59 -0.42
N VAL A 51 -1.36 7.10 -1.53
CA VAL A 51 -1.78 6.72 -2.89
C VAL A 51 -1.58 5.22 -3.12
N SER A 52 -0.42 4.66 -2.76
CA SER A 52 -0.15 3.23 -2.90
C SER A 52 -1.15 2.38 -2.12
N LYS A 53 -1.44 2.73 -0.86
CA LYS A 53 -2.40 1.95 -0.06
C LYS A 53 -3.83 2.11 -0.56
N GLN A 54 -4.21 3.29 -1.02
CA GLN A 54 -5.54 3.50 -1.62
C GLN A 54 -5.71 2.72 -2.92
N LEU A 55 -4.66 2.63 -3.75
CA LEU A 55 -4.65 1.81 -4.96
C LEU A 55 -4.80 0.33 -4.61
N GLU A 56 -4.03 -0.16 -3.64
CA GLU A 56 -4.14 -1.53 -3.12
C GLU A 56 -5.57 -1.84 -2.65
N ASN A 57 -6.20 -0.94 -1.90
CA ASN A 57 -7.58 -1.12 -1.43
C ASN A 57 -8.65 -1.12 -2.54
N ILE A 58 -8.34 -0.60 -3.73
CA ILE A 58 -9.25 -0.64 -4.90
C ILE A 58 -8.96 -1.88 -5.75
N MET A 59 -7.68 -2.26 -5.86
CA MET A 59 -7.19 -3.37 -6.68
C MET A 59 -7.15 -4.72 -5.96
N ALA A 60 -7.35 -4.75 -4.64
CA ALA A 60 -7.30 -5.95 -3.82
C ALA A 60 -8.03 -7.11 -4.53
N SER A 61 -7.29 -8.19 -4.73
CA SER A 61 -7.65 -9.28 -5.63
C SER A 61 -8.80 -10.13 -5.07
N LYS A 62 -9.37 -10.92 -5.97
CA LYS A 62 -10.42 -11.95 -5.82
C LYS A 62 -10.45 -12.77 -4.51
N ASP A 63 -9.34 -12.85 -3.78
CA ASP A 63 -9.17 -13.68 -2.57
C ASP A 63 -9.12 -12.89 -1.25
N ASP A 64 -9.14 -11.55 -1.30
CA ASP A 64 -9.25 -10.71 -0.11
C ASP A 64 -10.73 -10.46 0.21
N GLU A 65 -11.20 -10.95 1.36
CA GLU A 65 -12.54 -10.63 1.93
C GLU A 65 -12.80 -9.11 2.03
N ASP A 66 -11.73 -8.30 2.01
CA ASP A 66 -11.75 -6.83 2.06
C ASP A 66 -11.72 -6.14 0.68
N SER A 67 -11.74 -6.89 -0.43
CA SER A 67 -11.78 -6.30 -1.78
C SER A 67 -13.09 -5.53 -2.01
N LEU A 68 -12.95 -4.31 -2.53
CA LEU A 68 -14.11 -3.47 -2.85
C LEU A 68 -14.88 -3.96 -4.08
N LEU A 69 -14.31 -4.87 -4.87
CA LEU A 69 -14.93 -5.40 -6.08
C LEU A 69 -15.41 -6.83 -5.80
N PRO A 70 -16.71 -7.04 -5.50
CA PRO A 70 -17.27 -8.36 -5.36
C PRO A 70 -17.04 -9.17 -6.64
N GLU A 71 -16.80 -10.48 -6.50
CA GLU A 71 -16.62 -11.39 -7.64
C GLU A 71 -17.80 -11.33 -8.63
N SER A 72 -18.99 -11.01 -8.12
CA SER A 72 -20.18 -10.77 -8.93
C SER A 72 -20.03 -9.66 -9.99
N MET A 73 -19.10 -8.70 -9.83
CA MET A 73 -18.85 -7.62 -10.79
C MET A 73 -18.08 -8.08 -12.04
N HIS A 74 -17.29 -9.15 -11.96
CA HIS A 74 -16.54 -9.69 -13.12
C HIS A 74 -17.44 -10.28 -14.21
N HIS A 75 -18.70 -10.56 -13.88
CA HIS A 75 -19.69 -11.13 -14.80
C HIS A 75 -20.46 -10.06 -15.58
N TRP A 76 -20.19 -8.78 -15.35
CA TRP A 76 -20.90 -7.66 -15.97
C TRP A 76 -20.07 -7.04 -17.09
N VAL A 77 -20.72 -6.80 -18.22
CA VAL A 77 -20.13 -6.12 -19.37
C VAL A 77 -20.62 -4.68 -19.41
N CYS A 78 -19.69 -3.73 -19.42
CA CYS A 78 -19.98 -2.33 -19.65
C CYS A 78 -20.26 -2.10 -21.15
N ALA A 79 -21.55 -2.00 -21.52
CA ALA A 79 -21.96 -1.60 -22.86
C ALA A 79 -22.38 -0.11 -22.86
N PRO A 80 -21.91 0.70 -23.81
CA PRO A 80 -22.29 2.11 -23.91
C PRO A 80 -23.79 2.19 -24.25
N ARG A 81 -24.56 2.90 -23.42
CA ARG A 81 -25.93 3.30 -23.77
C ARG A 81 -25.87 4.56 -24.63
N MET A 82 -26.85 4.74 -25.53
CA MET A 82 -26.95 5.82 -26.54
C MET A 82 -27.05 7.27 -25.99
N SER A 83 -26.50 7.56 -24.83
CA SER A 83 -26.48 8.88 -24.21
C SER A 83 -25.03 9.21 -23.84
N LEU A 84 -24.43 10.15 -24.58
CA LEU A 84 -23.21 10.91 -24.29
C LEU A 84 -22.14 10.15 -23.48
N PRO A 85 -21.04 9.75 -24.13
CA PRO A 85 -20.08 10.70 -24.71
C PRO A 85 -20.02 10.67 -26.24
N ASN A 86 -19.14 11.52 -26.83
CA ASN A 86 -18.82 11.50 -28.25
C ASN A 86 -18.45 10.06 -28.68
N PRO A 87 -19.05 9.49 -29.74
CA PRO A 87 -18.78 8.11 -30.16
C PRO A 87 -17.30 7.79 -30.40
N ALA A 88 -16.48 8.80 -30.72
CA ALA A 88 -15.04 8.66 -30.91
C ALA A 88 -14.26 8.32 -29.62
N ASP A 89 -14.78 8.72 -28.45
CA ASP A 89 -14.09 8.55 -27.16
C ASP A 89 -14.44 7.20 -26.50
N VAL A 90 -15.53 6.56 -26.93
CA VAL A 90 -16.04 5.30 -26.36
C VAL A 90 -14.99 4.18 -26.37
N PRO A 91 -14.23 3.95 -27.46
CA PRO A 91 -13.19 2.92 -27.47
C PRO A 91 -12.07 3.20 -26.47
N ILE A 92 -11.76 4.47 -26.20
CA ILE A 92 -10.72 4.87 -25.25
C ILE A 92 -11.21 4.66 -23.81
N LEU A 93 -12.46 5.05 -23.53
CA LEU A 93 -13.08 4.91 -22.20
C LEU A 93 -13.32 3.45 -21.79
N LEU A 94 -13.55 2.57 -22.76
CA LEU A 94 -13.76 1.14 -22.54
C LEU A 94 -12.50 0.30 -22.83
N ARG A 95 -11.34 0.95 -23.00
CA ARG A 95 -10.07 0.25 -23.24
C ARG A 95 -9.70 -0.56 -22.00
N THR A 96 -9.56 -1.87 -22.19
CA THR A 96 -9.00 -2.80 -21.21
C THR A 96 -7.56 -3.19 -21.51
N ARG A 97 -7.07 -2.85 -22.71
CA ARG A 97 -5.68 -3.08 -23.09
C ARG A 97 -4.76 -2.23 -22.21
N GLU A 98 -3.78 -2.88 -21.60
CA GLU A 98 -2.78 -2.26 -20.76
C GLU A 98 -1.91 -1.25 -21.53
N ASP A 99 -1.15 -0.45 -20.80
CA ASP A 99 -0.23 0.50 -21.42
C ASP A 99 0.97 -0.23 -22.03
N PRO A 100 1.47 0.22 -23.20
CA PRO A 100 2.57 -0.46 -23.91
C PRO A 100 3.84 -0.63 -23.06
N GLU A 101 4.10 0.29 -22.13
CA GLU A 101 5.24 0.18 -21.21
C GLU A 101 5.06 -0.93 -20.16
N MET A 102 3.83 -1.20 -19.74
CA MET A 102 3.51 -2.30 -18.84
C MET A 102 3.55 -3.64 -19.57
N GLU A 103 2.93 -3.73 -20.76
CA GLU A 103 2.99 -4.93 -21.61
C GLU A 103 4.44 -5.36 -21.87
N LYS A 104 5.31 -4.40 -22.21
CA LYS A 104 6.73 -4.66 -22.43
C LYS A 104 7.45 -5.14 -21.16
N ARG A 105 7.13 -4.57 -20.00
CA ARG A 105 7.72 -5.00 -18.71
C ARG A 105 7.34 -6.43 -18.38
N ASP A 106 6.10 -6.81 -18.64
CA ASP A 106 5.60 -8.16 -18.40
C ASP A 106 6.25 -9.15 -19.36
N GLU A 107 6.42 -8.78 -20.63
CA GLU A 107 7.19 -9.56 -21.60
C GLU A 107 8.65 -9.74 -21.15
N GLU A 108 9.31 -8.69 -20.65
CA GLU A 108 10.67 -8.76 -20.10
C GLU A 108 10.75 -9.66 -18.86
N LEU A 109 9.77 -9.62 -17.95
CA LEU A 109 9.70 -10.49 -16.79
C LEU A 109 9.56 -11.95 -17.19
N LEU A 110 8.63 -12.25 -18.11
CA LEU A 110 8.42 -13.60 -18.65
C LEU A 110 9.69 -14.13 -19.35
N GLN A 111 10.41 -13.28 -20.08
CA GLN A 111 11.66 -13.65 -20.72
C GLN A 111 12.79 -13.86 -19.68
N SER A 112 12.88 -13.02 -18.65
CA SER A 112 13.88 -13.15 -17.60
C SER A 112 13.73 -14.45 -16.79
N ASP A 113 12.50 -14.90 -16.57
CA ASP A 113 12.20 -16.17 -15.90
C ASP A 113 12.63 -17.38 -16.74
N THR A 114 12.68 -17.23 -18.08
CA THR A 114 13.22 -18.26 -18.98
C THR A 114 14.76 -18.28 -19.03
N ALA A 115 15.42 -17.16 -18.68
CA ALA A 115 16.87 -16.99 -18.87
C ALA A 115 17.71 -17.13 -17.58
N SER A 116 17.17 -16.81 -16.40
CA SER A 116 18.02 -16.55 -15.21
C SER A 116 17.96 -17.53 -14.04
N LEU A 117 17.23 -18.66 -14.11
CA LEU A 117 17.14 -19.56 -12.95
C LEU A 117 17.62 -20.98 -13.24
N LEU A 118 18.94 -21.15 -13.02
CA LEU A 118 19.66 -22.31 -12.45
C LEU A 118 20.66 -23.00 -13.41
N PRO A 119 21.96 -23.08 -13.05
CA PRO A 119 22.95 -23.83 -13.84
C PRO A 119 22.78 -25.37 -13.77
N HIS A 120 22.03 -25.91 -12.80
CA HIS A 120 22.04 -27.35 -12.46
C HIS A 120 20.70 -27.92 -11.94
N ARG A 121 19.57 -27.24 -12.16
CA ARG A 121 18.22 -27.78 -11.87
C ARG A 121 17.41 -27.70 -13.15
N LYS A 122 16.56 -28.70 -13.41
CA LYS A 122 15.63 -28.75 -14.55
C LYS A 122 15.10 -27.35 -14.83
N ARG A 123 15.10 -26.92 -16.11
CA ARG A 123 14.55 -25.61 -16.47
C ARG A 123 13.13 -25.55 -15.91
N LYS A 124 12.69 -24.43 -15.33
CA LYS A 124 11.30 -24.28 -14.82
C LYS A 124 10.24 -24.71 -15.86
N ALA A 125 10.55 -24.59 -17.15
CA ALA A 125 9.75 -25.05 -18.28
C ALA A 125 9.52 -26.58 -18.35
N GLU A 126 10.27 -27.38 -17.58
CA GLU A 126 10.18 -28.85 -17.51
C GLU A 126 9.47 -29.33 -16.24
N TRP A 127 9.05 -28.42 -15.35
CA TRP A 127 8.28 -28.78 -14.16
C TRP A 127 6.83 -29.07 -14.55
N THR A 128 6.25 -30.08 -13.92
CA THR A 128 4.79 -30.26 -13.99
C THR A 128 4.11 -29.17 -13.17
N TRP A 129 2.83 -28.89 -13.45
CA TRP A 129 2.03 -27.95 -12.66
C TRP A 129 2.08 -28.27 -11.17
N ASP A 130 1.99 -29.56 -10.81
CA ASP A 130 2.08 -30.03 -9.42
C ASP A 130 3.44 -29.73 -8.76
N GLU A 131 4.55 -29.87 -9.49
CA GLU A 131 5.89 -29.54 -8.98
C GLU A 131 6.03 -28.02 -8.75
N LEU A 132 5.43 -27.21 -9.62
CA LEU A 132 5.47 -25.76 -9.53
C LEU A 132 4.61 -25.25 -8.36
N ASP A 133 3.43 -25.83 -8.16
CA ASP A 133 2.54 -25.53 -7.03
C ASP A 133 3.20 -25.91 -5.70
N LEU A 134 3.85 -27.08 -5.62
CA LEU A 134 4.60 -27.48 -4.42
C LEU A 134 5.76 -26.53 -4.11
N GLN A 135 6.47 -26.02 -5.13
CA GLN A 135 7.53 -25.02 -4.93
C GLN A 135 6.98 -23.68 -4.45
N LYS A 136 5.83 -23.26 -5.00
CA LYS A 136 5.13 -22.04 -4.56
C LYS A 136 4.70 -22.15 -3.10
N GLU A 137 4.12 -23.27 -2.69
CA GLU A 137 3.72 -23.53 -1.30
C GLU A 137 4.93 -23.50 -0.36
N ASN A 138 6.00 -24.21 -0.70
CA ASN A 138 7.23 -24.23 0.11
C ASN A 138 7.84 -22.83 0.28
N PHE A 139 7.84 -22.03 -0.79
CA PHE A 139 8.31 -20.66 -0.74
C PHE A 139 7.44 -19.79 0.17
N ASN A 140 6.11 -19.86 0.01
CA ASN A 140 5.17 -19.13 0.86
C ASN A 140 5.33 -19.49 2.34
N THR A 141 5.41 -20.77 2.68
CA THR A 141 5.65 -21.22 4.06
C THR A 141 6.97 -20.70 4.63
N THR A 142 8.00 -20.61 3.79
CA THR A 142 9.31 -20.08 4.21
C THR A 142 9.22 -18.57 4.51
N VAL A 143 8.54 -17.81 3.65
CA VAL A 143 8.32 -16.37 3.83
C VAL A 143 7.47 -16.10 5.07
N GLU A 144 6.35 -16.80 5.23
CA GLU A 144 5.50 -16.71 6.43
C GLU A 144 6.30 -17.04 7.71
N GLY A 145 7.16 -18.06 7.67
CA GLY A 145 8.05 -18.40 8.77
C GLY A 145 9.02 -17.27 9.12
N PHE A 146 9.54 -16.53 8.13
CA PHE A 146 10.38 -15.36 8.37
C PHE A 146 9.61 -14.18 8.95
N GLU A 147 8.40 -13.91 8.44
CA GLU A 147 7.53 -12.86 8.96
C GLU A 147 7.17 -13.12 10.43
N ASP A 148 6.81 -14.36 10.77
CA ASP A 148 6.50 -14.77 12.14
C ASP A 148 7.71 -14.65 13.07
N ALA A 149 8.90 -15.06 12.60
CA ALA A 149 10.13 -14.93 13.36
C ALA A 149 10.49 -13.46 13.61
N LEU A 150 10.33 -12.61 12.59
CA LEU A 150 10.59 -11.18 12.68
C LEU A 150 9.58 -10.47 13.59
N LYS A 151 8.31 -10.85 13.52
CA LYS A 151 7.25 -10.37 14.41
C LYS A 151 7.53 -10.71 15.87
N LYS A 152 7.88 -11.97 16.16
CA LYS A 152 8.28 -12.42 17.51
C LYS A 152 9.49 -11.65 18.04
N SER A 153 10.52 -11.50 17.21
CA SER A 153 11.73 -10.73 17.56
C SER A 153 11.42 -9.25 17.82
N SER A 154 10.59 -8.63 16.98
CA SER A 154 10.12 -7.26 17.14
C SER A 154 9.35 -7.08 18.45
N ASP A 155 8.44 -7.99 18.78
CA ASP A 155 7.65 -7.95 20.01
C ASP A 155 8.52 -8.11 21.26
N GLU A 156 9.51 -9.00 21.23
CA GLU A 156 10.50 -9.14 22.31
C GLU A 156 11.34 -7.88 22.48
N LEU A 157 11.76 -7.25 21.39
CA LEU A 157 12.54 -6.03 21.40
C LEU A 157 11.71 -4.85 21.92
N LEU A 158 10.44 -4.73 21.51
CA LEU A 158 9.50 -3.75 22.04
C LEU A 158 9.24 -3.95 23.54
N LYS A 159 9.11 -5.20 24.01
CA LYS A 159 9.01 -5.51 25.45
C LYS A 159 10.26 -5.04 26.21
N LYS A 160 11.47 -5.28 25.67
CA LYS A 160 12.74 -4.81 26.25
C LYS A 160 12.84 -3.28 26.29
N ILE A 161 12.41 -2.59 25.22
CA ILE A 161 12.43 -1.12 25.14
C ILE A 161 11.38 -0.48 26.07
N LYS A 162 10.18 -1.06 26.21
CA LYS A 162 9.14 -0.53 27.12
C LYS A 162 9.58 -0.50 28.58
N ILE A 163 10.49 -1.38 28.99
CA ILE A 163 11.08 -1.39 30.34
C ILE A 163 12.03 -0.19 30.56
N GLY A 164 12.54 0.45 29.50
CA GLY A 164 13.48 1.58 29.58
C GLY A 164 12.86 2.99 29.54
N LYS A 165 11.61 3.15 29.08
CA LYS A 165 10.96 4.48 28.97
C LYS A 165 10.30 4.99 30.25
N PHE A 166 10.16 4.13 31.27
CA PHE A 166 9.64 4.47 32.60
C PHE A 166 10.70 4.35 33.69
N LYS A 167 11.98 4.52 33.35
CA LYS A 167 12.94 4.90 34.38
C LYS A 167 12.65 6.37 34.69
N GLU A 168 11.77 6.61 35.67
CA GLU A 168 11.66 7.94 36.28
C GLU A 168 13.08 8.38 36.58
N VAL A 169 13.55 9.39 35.84
CA VAL A 169 14.74 10.12 36.23
C VAL A 169 14.33 10.79 37.53
N VAL A 170 14.61 10.13 38.66
CA VAL A 170 14.46 10.73 39.99
C VAL A 170 15.22 12.04 39.92
N ARG A 171 14.49 13.16 39.99
CA ARG A 171 15.11 14.49 39.99
C ARG A 171 16.16 14.48 41.10
N PRO A 172 17.40 14.90 40.84
CA PRO A 172 18.40 15.02 41.90
C PRO A 172 17.82 15.95 42.97
N THR A 173 17.69 15.45 44.20
CA THR A 173 17.02 16.11 45.33
C THR A 173 17.75 17.37 45.83
N SER A 174 18.73 17.92 45.10
CA SER A 174 19.56 19.04 45.57
C SER A 174 19.99 20.02 44.47
N THR A 175 19.10 20.41 43.56
CA THR A 175 19.39 21.50 42.59
C THR A 175 18.62 22.80 42.82
N GLN A 176 17.82 22.92 43.88
CA GLN A 176 17.31 24.22 44.31
C GLN A 176 18.33 24.94 45.20
N GLY A 177 19.44 25.36 44.60
CA GLY A 177 20.27 26.41 45.20
C GLY A 177 19.46 27.70 45.34
N ALA A 178 19.77 28.53 46.35
CA ALA A 178 19.06 29.78 46.64
C ALA A 178 18.87 30.70 45.42
N ALA A 179 19.77 30.62 44.44
CA ALA A 179 19.69 31.34 43.17
C ALA A 179 18.42 31.03 42.35
N PHE A 180 17.92 29.78 42.36
CA PHE A 180 16.72 29.41 41.60
C PHE A 180 15.43 29.79 42.32
N ARG A 181 15.41 29.77 43.67
CA ARG A 181 14.26 30.30 44.44
C ARG A 181 14.06 31.78 44.18
N TYR A 182 15.14 32.57 44.10
CA TYR A 182 15.03 34.00 43.79
C TYR A 182 14.39 34.26 42.43
N MET A 183 14.72 33.46 41.41
CA MET A 183 14.12 33.59 40.08
C MET A 183 12.62 33.24 40.07
N GLU A 184 12.18 32.27 40.89
CA GLU A 184 10.77 31.86 40.93
C GLU A 184 9.91 32.73 41.86
N THR A 185 10.44 33.23 42.98
CA THR A 185 9.65 33.92 44.02
C THR A 185 10.04 35.38 44.24
N GLY A 186 11.14 35.85 43.65
CA GLY A 186 11.65 37.21 43.82
C GLY A 186 12.19 37.53 45.22
N GLN A 187 12.28 36.54 46.12
CA GLN A 187 12.70 36.73 47.50
C GLN A 187 14.02 36.02 47.79
N TRP A 188 14.97 36.76 48.36
CA TRP A 188 16.21 36.21 48.89
C TRP A 188 15.95 35.68 50.30
N THR A 189 15.98 34.36 50.48
CA THR A 189 15.98 33.76 51.82
C THR A 189 17.43 33.49 52.21
N GLY A 190 18.00 34.38 53.02
CA GLY A 190 19.27 34.15 53.72
C GLY A 190 19.13 33.16 54.86
#